data_AF-A0A7S1Z5T3-F1
#
_entry.id   AF-A0A7S1Z5T3-F1
#
_cell.length_a   1.000
_cell.length_b   1.000
_cell.length_c   1.000
_cell.angle_alpha   90.00
_cell.angle_beta   90.00
_cell.angle_gamma   90.00
#
_symmetry.space_group_name_H-M   'P 1'
#
loop_
_entity.id
_entity.type
_entity.pdbx_description
1 polymer ?
#
loop_
_entity_poly.entity_id
_entity_poly.type
_entity_poly.pdbx_seq_one_letter_code
_entity_poly.pdbx_strand_id
1 'polypeptide(L)'
;PLDPTEDSTIMLDFASASVGLGMSDVAMHVHHAVRPQDLANGGEYQLVAAYLSRLHDAGIDYPEEEALRHYRFAVVDYARFFMGRMWKGATRETMEAKRDNRNIANINRSVTAAVAFVGRVHEYLKEIEREMDQL
;
A
#
# COMPACT_ATOMS: atom_id res chain seq x y z
N PRO A 1 -5.57 -1.16 -25.18
CA PRO A 1 -4.54 -0.58 -24.28
C PRO A 1 -4.82 0.91 -24.13
N LEU A 2 -5.10 1.38 -22.91
CA LEU A 2 -5.32 2.81 -22.68
C LEU A 2 -4.00 3.56 -22.90
N ASP A 3 -4.04 4.64 -23.66
CA ASP A 3 -2.93 5.56 -23.83
C ASP A 3 -2.72 6.33 -22.51
N PRO A 4 -1.57 6.18 -21.83
CA PRO A 4 -1.32 6.87 -20.57
C PRO A 4 -1.23 8.40 -20.70
N THR A 5 -1.27 8.95 -21.93
CA THR A 5 -1.29 10.39 -22.21
C THR A 5 -2.69 10.98 -22.44
N GLU A 6 -3.74 10.15 -22.58
CA GLU A 6 -5.08 10.64 -22.94
C GLU A 6 -5.94 11.13 -21.76
N ASP A 7 -5.60 10.79 -20.51
CA ASP A 7 -6.34 11.25 -19.32
C ASP A 7 -5.40 11.97 -18.35
N SER A 8 -5.45 13.31 -18.33
CA SER A 8 -4.75 14.11 -17.32
C SER A 8 -5.27 13.73 -15.93
N THR A 9 -4.45 13.04 -15.14
CA THR A 9 -4.80 12.71 -13.75
C THR A 9 -4.53 13.93 -12.87
N ILE A 10 -5.52 14.36 -12.11
CA ILE A 10 -5.40 15.46 -11.16
C ILE A 10 -5.35 14.88 -9.74
N MET A 11 -4.28 15.19 -8.99
CA MET A 11 -4.23 14.90 -7.56
C MET A 11 -5.11 15.89 -6.80
N LEU A 12 -5.96 15.35 -5.92
CA LEU A 12 -6.89 16.11 -5.10
C LEU A 12 -6.79 15.64 -3.65
N ASP A 13 -7.40 16.39 -2.73
CA ASP A 13 -7.53 16.03 -1.31
C ASP A 13 -6.20 15.90 -0.53
N PHE A 14 -5.45 17.01 -0.45
CA PHE A 14 -4.22 17.13 0.34
C PHE A 14 -4.48 17.41 1.84
N ALA A 15 -5.70 17.17 2.35
CA ALA A 15 -6.05 17.51 3.73
C ALA A 15 -5.23 16.74 4.79
N SER A 16 -4.65 15.60 4.41
CA SER A 16 -3.77 14.78 5.25
C SER A 16 -2.31 14.80 4.81
N ALA A 17 -1.92 15.70 3.91
CA ALA A 17 -0.53 15.82 3.48
C ALA A 17 0.33 16.32 4.64
N SER A 18 1.37 15.58 4.98
CA SER A 18 2.32 15.93 6.04
C SER A 18 3.71 15.40 5.74
N VAL A 19 4.69 15.78 6.56
CA VAL A 19 6.00 15.15 6.57
C VAL A 19 5.86 13.72 7.10
N GLY A 20 6.50 12.75 6.45
CA GLY A 20 6.43 11.34 6.79
C GLY A 20 7.44 10.49 6.00
N LEU A 21 7.29 9.17 6.06
CA LEU A 21 8.10 8.25 5.26
C LEU A 21 7.79 8.42 3.77
N GLY A 22 8.82 8.50 2.93
CA GLY A 22 8.65 8.74 1.49
C GLY A 22 7.90 7.65 0.70
N MET A 23 7.54 6.54 1.37
CA MET A 23 6.79 5.41 0.79
C MET A 23 5.39 5.23 1.39
N SER A 24 4.93 6.14 2.26
CA SER A 24 3.60 6.05 2.89
C SER A 24 2.46 5.97 1.88
N ASP A 25 2.45 6.88 0.90
CA ASP A 25 1.40 6.89 -0.13
C ASP A 25 1.48 5.68 -1.05
N VAL A 26 2.69 5.19 -1.35
CA VAL A 26 2.90 3.98 -2.16
C VAL A 26 2.34 2.76 -1.43
N ALA A 27 2.71 2.57 -0.17
CA ALA A 27 2.22 1.47 0.67
C ALA A 27 0.69 1.47 0.78
N MET A 28 0.11 2.64 1.06
CA MET A 28 -1.34 2.81 1.12
C MET A 28 -1.99 2.50 -0.24
N HIS A 29 -1.49 3.07 -1.33
CA HIS A 29 -2.10 2.93 -2.66
C HIS A 29 -2.05 1.49 -3.18
N VAL A 30 -0.90 0.82 -3.02
CA VAL A 30 -0.71 -0.59 -3.41
C VAL A 30 -1.76 -1.47 -2.74
N HIS A 31 -1.93 -1.37 -1.43
CA HIS A 31 -2.90 -2.20 -0.70
C HIS A 31 -4.35 -1.71 -0.81
N HIS A 32 -4.59 -0.46 -1.18
CA HIS A 32 -5.92 0.05 -1.51
C HIS A 32 -6.44 -0.45 -2.85
N ALA A 33 -5.60 -0.41 -3.89
CA ALA A 33 -6.05 -0.44 -5.27
C ALA A 33 -5.70 -1.73 -6.01
N VAL A 34 -4.63 -2.42 -5.62
CA VAL A 34 -4.15 -3.61 -6.32
C VAL A 34 -4.77 -4.88 -5.72
N ARG A 35 -5.00 -5.90 -6.56
CA ARG A 35 -5.58 -7.17 -6.11
C ARG A 35 -4.46 -8.09 -5.62
N PRO A 36 -4.70 -8.94 -4.60
CA PRO A 36 -3.66 -9.81 -4.03
C PRO A 36 -2.92 -10.68 -5.05
N GLN A 37 -3.63 -11.22 -6.05
CA GLN A 37 -3.01 -12.05 -7.08
C GLN A 37 -1.99 -11.29 -7.95
N ASP A 38 -2.17 -9.98 -8.10
CA ASP A 38 -1.26 -9.13 -8.88
C ASP A 38 -0.05 -8.69 -8.02
N LEU A 39 -0.14 -8.81 -6.68
CA LEU A 39 0.96 -8.55 -5.74
C LEU A 39 1.82 -9.79 -5.46
N ALA A 40 1.28 -10.98 -5.72
CA ALA A 40 1.96 -12.24 -5.51
C ALA A 40 3.21 -12.40 -6.39
N ASN A 41 4.09 -13.35 -6.05
CA ASN A 41 5.26 -13.73 -6.85
C ASN A 41 6.18 -12.56 -7.23
N GLY A 42 6.32 -11.57 -6.35
CA GLY A 42 7.19 -10.40 -6.55
C GLY A 42 6.51 -9.20 -7.22
N GLY A 43 5.23 -9.30 -7.60
CA GLY A 43 4.49 -8.19 -8.22
C GLY A 43 4.47 -6.92 -7.36
N GLU A 44 4.40 -7.08 -6.04
CA GLU A 44 4.52 -5.96 -5.09
C GLU A 44 5.85 -5.21 -5.22
N TYR A 45 6.98 -5.93 -5.22
CA TYR A 45 8.29 -5.31 -5.36
C TYR A 45 8.51 -4.72 -6.76
N GLN A 46 7.93 -5.34 -7.80
CA GLN A 46 7.98 -4.79 -9.16
C GLN A 46 7.26 -3.43 -9.25
N LEU A 47 6.14 -3.26 -8.54
CA LEU A 47 5.44 -1.97 -8.47
C LEU A 47 6.29 -0.92 -7.73
N VAL A 48 6.94 -1.30 -6.63
CA VAL A 48 7.84 -0.40 -5.90
C VAL A 48 9.03 0.00 -6.78
N ALA A 49 9.67 -0.96 -7.45
CA ALA A 49 10.78 -0.69 -8.37
C ALA A 49 10.37 0.22 -9.54
N ALA A 50 9.17 0.01 -10.09
CA ALA A 50 8.63 0.89 -11.13
C ALA A 50 8.43 2.32 -10.62
N TYR A 51 7.94 2.50 -9.39
CA TYR A 51 7.82 3.82 -8.77
C TYR A 51 9.20 4.49 -8.57
N LEU A 52 10.19 3.75 -8.07
CA LEU A 52 11.55 4.27 -7.89
C LEU A 52 12.20 4.67 -9.22
N SER A 53 11.97 3.90 -10.28
CA SER A 53 12.40 4.28 -11.63
C SER A 53 11.79 5.62 -12.07
N ARG A 54 10.53 5.91 -11.72
CA ARG A 54 9.89 7.19 -12.04
C ARG A 54 10.38 8.34 -11.19
N LEU A 55 10.71 8.10 -9.91
CA LEU A 55 11.37 9.10 -9.08
C LEU A 55 12.74 9.46 -9.65
N HIS A 56 13.52 8.47 -10.07
CA HIS A 56 14.81 8.68 -10.71
C HIS A 56 14.67 9.50 -12.01
N ASP A 57 13.70 9.17 -12.88
CA ASP A 57 13.41 9.95 -14.09
C ASP A 57 13.05 11.43 -13.77
N ALA A 58 12.46 11.67 -12.60
CA ALA A 58 12.13 13.00 -12.10
C ALA A 58 13.29 13.70 -11.37
N GLY A 59 14.49 13.09 -11.32
CA GLY A 59 15.68 13.64 -10.66
C GLY A 59 15.69 13.49 -9.14
N ILE A 60 14.86 12.61 -8.59
CA ILE A 60 14.81 12.30 -7.17
C ILE A 60 15.62 11.02 -6.93
N ASP A 61 16.76 11.16 -6.28
CA ASP A 61 17.56 10.01 -5.83
C ASP A 61 17.01 9.48 -4.51
N TYR A 62 16.52 8.24 -4.55
CA TYR A 62 15.97 7.54 -3.39
C TYR A 62 16.50 6.09 -3.41
N PRO A 63 17.56 5.79 -2.62
CA PRO A 63 18.20 4.48 -2.64
C PRO A 63 17.21 3.33 -2.42
N GLU A 64 17.31 2.29 -3.25
CA GLU A 64 16.35 1.18 -3.24
C GLU A 64 16.23 0.52 -1.86
N GLU A 65 17.35 0.29 -1.18
CA GLU A 65 17.36 -0.32 0.15
C GLU A 65 16.58 0.52 1.18
N GLU A 66 16.81 1.84 1.19
CA GLU A 66 16.11 2.77 2.07
C GLU A 66 14.63 2.86 1.72
N ALA A 67 14.30 2.94 0.43
CA ALA A 67 12.92 2.97 -0.03
C ALA A 67 12.17 1.70 0.35
N LEU A 68 12.77 0.52 0.16
CA LEU A 68 12.16 -0.76 0.54
C LEU A 68 11.99 -0.84 2.06
N ARG A 69 12.96 -0.35 2.84
CA ARG A 69 12.85 -0.27 4.30
C ARG A 69 11.70 0.65 4.72
N HIS A 70 11.63 1.86 4.17
CA HIS A 70 10.54 2.80 4.42
C HIS A 70 9.18 2.25 3.96
N TYR A 71 9.13 1.51 2.86
CA TYR A 71 7.92 0.86 2.38
C TYR A 71 7.41 -0.19 3.38
N ARG A 72 8.29 -1.05 3.92
CA ARG A 72 7.91 -2.03 4.96
C ARG A 72 7.34 -1.35 6.20
N PHE A 73 8.03 -0.32 6.71
CA PHE A 73 7.54 0.48 7.84
C PHE A 73 6.19 1.13 7.53
N ALA A 74 6.04 1.70 6.33
CA ALA A 74 4.80 2.32 5.89
C ALA A 74 3.63 1.34 5.79
N VAL A 75 3.86 0.11 5.32
CA VAL A 75 2.83 -0.94 5.29
C VAL A 75 2.36 -1.30 6.71
N VAL A 76 3.29 -1.42 7.66
CA VAL A 76 2.96 -1.70 9.07
C VAL A 76 2.25 -0.52 9.74
N ASP A 77 2.70 0.73 9.54
CA ASP A 77 2.02 1.90 10.09
C ASP A 77 0.62 2.10 9.46
N TYR A 78 0.49 1.83 8.16
CA TYR A 78 -0.80 1.85 7.49
C TYR A 78 -1.76 0.81 8.09
N ALA A 79 -1.26 -0.37 8.48
CA ALA A 79 -2.07 -1.37 9.18
C ALA A 79 -2.61 -0.86 10.54
N ARG A 80 -1.80 -0.11 11.31
CA ARG A 80 -2.24 0.55 12.55
C ARG A 80 -3.41 1.50 12.27
N PHE A 81 -3.32 2.33 11.24
CA PHE A 81 -4.40 3.23 10.83
C PHE A 81 -5.66 2.45 10.40
N PHE A 82 -5.47 1.45 9.55
CA PHE A 82 -6.52 0.62 8.99
C PHE A 82 -7.32 -0.13 10.08
N MET A 83 -6.62 -0.84 10.97
CA MET A 83 -7.25 -1.59 12.06
C MET A 83 -8.00 -0.67 13.02
N GLY A 84 -7.43 0.50 13.34
CA GLY A 84 -8.03 1.43 14.31
C GLY A 84 -9.31 2.12 13.84
N ARG A 85 -9.47 2.35 12.52
CA ARG A 85 -10.60 3.13 11.99
C ARG A 85 -11.56 2.33 11.12
N MET A 86 -11.06 1.43 10.28
CA MET A 86 -11.86 0.84 9.20
C MET A 86 -12.48 -0.51 9.59
N TRP A 87 -11.88 -1.23 10.56
CA TRP A 87 -12.36 -2.56 10.96
C TRP A 87 -13.40 -2.54 12.10
N LYS A 88 -13.77 -1.38 12.63
CA LYS A 88 -14.73 -1.25 13.75
C LYS A 88 -16.15 -1.81 13.43
N GLY A 89 -16.41 -2.21 12.19
CA GLY A 89 -17.63 -2.94 11.79
C GLY A 89 -17.45 -3.77 10.52
N ALA A 90 -16.22 -4.23 10.23
CA ALA A 90 -16.01 -5.07 9.05
C ALA A 90 -16.39 -6.52 9.38
N THR A 91 -17.56 -6.91 8.88
CA THR A 91 -18.09 -8.27 8.91
C THR A 91 -18.12 -8.79 7.47
N ARG A 92 -18.40 -10.07 7.29
CA ARG A 92 -18.60 -10.64 5.96
C ARG A 92 -19.73 -9.92 5.22
N GLU A 93 -20.85 -9.66 5.90
CA GLU A 93 -22.01 -8.99 5.31
C GLU A 93 -21.66 -7.56 4.86
N THR A 94 -20.93 -6.80 5.68
CA THR A 94 -20.58 -5.41 5.32
C THR A 94 -19.56 -5.33 4.19
N MET A 95 -18.66 -6.31 4.06
CA MET A 95 -17.74 -6.41 2.92
C MET A 95 -18.46 -6.85 1.65
N GLU A 96 -19.36 -7.83 1.73
CA GLU A 96 -20.14 -8.32 0.58
C GLU A 96 -21.03 -7.21 0.00
N ALA A 97 -21.67 -6.40 0.85
CA ALA A 97 -22.45 -5.24 0.44
C ALA A 97 -21.62 -4.17 -0.31
N LYS A 98 -20.30 -4.14 -0.10
CA LYS A 98 -19.36 -3.17 -0.68
C LYS A 98 -18.56 -3.72 -1.86
N ARG A 99 -18.68 -5.01 -2.18
CA ARG A 99 -17.77 -5.72 -3.10
C ARG A 99 -17.60 -5.04 -4.46
N ASP A 100 -18.69 -4.48 -5.00
CA ASP A 100 -18.73 -3.88 -6.33
C ASP A 100 -18.48 -2.36 -6.31
N ASN A 101 -18.37 -1.75 -5.12
CA ASN A 101 -18.13 -0.32 -4.97
C ASN A 101 -16.63 0.01 -5.16
N ARG A 102 -16.29 0.54 -6.33
CA ARG A 102 -14.90 0.90 -6.70
C ARG A 102 -14.32 2.08 -5.91
N ASN A 103 -15.17 2.85 -5.23
CA ASN A 103 -14.74 3.96 -4.38
C ASN A 103 -14.33 3.50 -2.96
N ILE A 104 -14.31 2.19 -2.71
CA ILE A 104 -13.92 1.59 -1.45
C ILE A 104 -12.64 0.79 -1.66
N ALA A 105 -11.63 1.01 -0.81
CA ALA A 105 -10.37 0.29 -0.84
C ALA A 105 -10.60 -1.24 -0.84
N ASN A 106 -9.80 -1.98 -1.60
CA ASN A 106 -9.93 -3.43 -1.78
C ASN A 106 -10.00 -4.18 -0.46
N ILE A 107 -9.12 -3.84 0.49
CA ILE A 107 -9.08 -4.44 1.83
C ILE A 107 -10.35 -4.20 2.69
N ASN A 108 -11.22 -3.27 2.30
CA ASN A 108 -12.50 -2.97 2.97
C ASN A 108 -13.72 -3.61 2.30
N ARG A 109 -13.55 -4.24 1.14
CA ARG A 109 -14.63 -4.84 0.35
C ARG A 109 -14.34 -6.26 -0.13
N SER A 110 -13.17 -6.80 0.20
CA SER A 110 -12.76 -8.16 -0.14
C SER A 110 -12.06 -8.81 1.04
N VAL A 111 -12.66 -9.89 1.55
CA VAL A 111 -12.08 -10.72 2.62
C VAL A 111 -10.71 -11.25 2.20
N THR A 112 -10.57 -11.70 0.95
CA THR A 112 -9.30 -12.19 0.40
C THR A 112 -8.22 -11.11 0.44
N ALA A 113 -8.56 -9.86 0.08
CA ALA A 113 -7.62 -8.75 0.15
C ALA A 113 -7.24 -8.39 1.58
N ALA A 114 -8.21 -8.36 2.50
CA ALA A 114 -7.97 -8.09 3.91
C ALA A 114 -7.02 -9.14 4.52
N VAL A 115 -7.27 -10.43 4.28
CA VAL A 115 -6.42 -11.52 4.81
C VAL A 115 -5.03 -11.48 4.19
N ALA A 116 -4.91 -11.25 2.88
CA ALA A 116 -3.61 -11.12 2.22
C ALA A 116 -2.80 -9.93 2.78
N PHE A 117 -3.46 -8.79 3.03
CA PHE A 117 -2.83 -7.63 3.64
C PHE A 117 -2.35 -7.91 5.06
N VAL A 118 -3.16 -8.55 5.91
CA VAL A 118 -2.73 -8.97 7.26
C VAL A 118 -1.53 -9.92 7.20
N GLY A 119 -1.54 -10.88 6.28
CA GLY A 119 -0.40 -11.76 6.05
C GLY A 119 0.87 -11.01 5.66
N ARG A 120 0.75 -9.97 4.82
CA ARG A 120 1.88 -9.12 4.43
C ARG A 120 2.42 -8.31 5.59
N VAL A 121 1.53 -7.68 6.37
CA VAL A 121 1.88 -6.92 7.57
C VAL A 121 2.65 -7.79 8.56
N HIS A 122 2.21 -9.04 8.76
CA HIS A 122 2.90 -10.00 9.63
C HIS A 122 4.33 -10.30 9.18
N GLU A 123 4.56 -10.51 7.89
CA GLU A 123 5.91 -10.77 7.38
C GLU A 123 6.82 -9.54 7.51
N TYR A 124 6.34 -8.34 7.17
CA TYR A 124 7.15 -7.13 7.36
C TYR A 124 7.39 -6.78 8.83
N LEU A 125 6.44 -7.05 9.72
CA LEU A 125 6.64 -6.85 11.15
C LEU A 125 7.78 -7.74 11.67
N LYS A 126 7.81 -9.03 11.29
CA LYS A 126 8.93 -9.92 11.64
C LYS A 126 10.27 -9.43 11.11
N GLU A 127 10.31 -8.92 9.89
CA GLU A 127 11.55 -8.37 9.30
C GLU A 127 12.05 -7.16 10.09
N ILE A 128 11.13 -6.25 10.44
CA ILE A 128 11.41 -5.05 11.24
C ILE A 128 11.87 -5.43 12.66
N GLU A 129 11.17 -6.36 13.33
CA GLU A 129 11.55 -6.82 14.67
C GLU A 129 12.97 -7.41 14.68
N ARG A 130 13.32 -8.24 13.68
CA ARG A 130 14.68 -8.77 13.54
C ARG A 130 15.73 -7.69 13.32
N GLU A 131 15.39 -6.63 12.59
CA GLU A 131 16.28 -5.50 12.39
C GLU A 131 16.47 -4.73 13.71
N MET A 132 15.41 -4.54 14.48
CA MET A 132 15.45 -3.85 15.77
C MET A 132 16.23 -4.61 16.85
N ASP A 133 16.17 -5.94 16.85
CA ASP A 133 16.94 -6.79 17.78
C ASP A 133 18.46 -6.77 17.52
N GLN A 134 18.89 -6.22 16.37
CA GLN A 134 20.30 -6.10 15.98
C GLN A 134 20.89 -4.70 16.28
N LEU A 135 20.07 -3.77 16.79
CA LEU A 135 20.45 -2.41 17.19
C LEU A 135 20.80 -2.34 18.69
#